data_AF-U6H6Y6-F1
#
_entry.id   AF-U6H6Y6-F1
#
_cell.length_a   1.000
_cell.length_b   1.000
_cell.length_c   1.000
_cell.angle_alpha   90.00
_cell.angle_beta   90.00
_cell.angle_gamma   90.00
#
_symmetry.space_group_name_H-M   'P 1'
#
loop_
_entity.id
_entity.type
_entity.pdbx_description
1 polymer ?
#
loop_
_entity_poly.entity_id
_entity_poly.type
_entity_poly.pdbx_seq_one_letter_code
_entity_poly.pdbx_strand_id
1 'polypeptide(L)'
;MRIGPIAGATGFLALSPKTPTPWRHMSFTREECLGLPLKMSSQEPSEGSNAFGRPPSIGLEPFCFRQFDDPKYPGTRIPLDKIGFMKELHEILRQKPHPLVDGYAPFCKHIFIENFTEAKVSTLPITEENILHIRTGYLARRPEELPVLSRWLPASLVQDQLVRAKYLDLILYSREQIAKENAAMTKSVEAVDTSQPEWFIVAIKAQDEPFELPMNPITIMRNALIEEGGSGVSINRQAYARSVEYWSKHVVVQEDSEC
;
A
#
# COMPACT_ATOMS: atom_id res chain seq x y z
N MET A 1 -78.29 -1.92 19.13
CA MET A 1 -78.62 -1.85 17.69
C MET A 1 -77.44 -2.45 16.93
N ARG A 2 -77.43 -3.74 16.55
CA ARG A 2 -78.01 -4.35 15.32
C ARG A 2 -77.27 -3.88 14.05
N ILE A 3 -76.70 -4.68 13.11
CA ILE A 3 -76.48 -6.13 12.81
C ILE A 3 -75.38 -6.20 11.69
N GLY A 4 -74.64 -7.32 11.53
CA GLY A 4 -73.69 -7.65 10.44
C GLY A 4 -74.30 -7.86 9.02
N PRO A 5 -73.68 -8.58 8.04
CA PRO A 5 -73.04 -9.93 8.14
C PRO A 5 -71.69 -10.14 7.39
N ILE A 6 -70.77 -11.04 7.79
CA ILE A 6 -70.53 -12.50 7.52
C ILE A 6 -70.16 -12.89 6.06
N ALA A 7 -68.93 -13.40 5.88
CA ALA A 7 -68.50 -14.64 5.17
C ALA A 7 -66.97 -14.55 4.95
N GLY A 8 -66.08 -15.51 5.22
CA GLY A 8 -66.19 -16.97 5.25
C GLY A 8 -65.33 -17.53 4.12
N ALA A 9 -64.09 -17.98 4.41
CA ALA A 9 -63.40 -19.07 3.68
C ALA A 9 -61.98 -19.28 4.23
N THR A 10 -61.82 -20.42 4.90
CA THR A 10 -60.58 -21.15 5.11
C THR A 10 -60.01 -21.61 3.75
N GLY A 11 -58.70 -21.41 3.55
CA GLY A 11 -57.99 -21.90 2.37
C GLY A 11 -56.52 -22.12 2.66
N PHE A 12 -56.15 -23.36 3.00
CA PHE A 12 -54.78 -23.83 2.97
C PHE A 12 -54.25 -23.77 1.53
N LEU A 13 -53.16 -23.05 1.28
CA LEU A 13 -52.32 -23.25 0.11
C LEU A 13 -50.99 -23.85 0.56
N ALA A 14 -50.85 -25.15 0.34
CA ALA A 14 -49.57 -25.84 0.43
C ALA A 14 -48.69 -25.37 -0.74
N LEU A 15 -47.64 -24.60 -0.44
CA LEU A 15 -46.57 -24.34 -1.39
C LEU A 15 -45.53 -25.45 -1.24
N SER A 16 -45.52 -26.37 -2.21
CA SER A 16 -44.48 -27.40 -2.35
C SER A 16 -43.09 -26.76 -2.44
N PRO A 17 -42.06 -27.35 -1.80
CA PRO A 17 -40.69 -26.87 -1.95
C PRO A 17 -40.19 -27.14 -3.36
N LYS A 18 -39.82 -26.07 -4.08
CA LYS A 18 -39.11 -26.18 -5.36
C LYS A 18 -37.71 -26.73 -5.09
N THR A 19 -37.39 -27.81 -5.78
CA THR A 19 -36.06 -28.43 -5.83
C THR A 19 -35.00 -27.44 -6.33
N PRO A 20 -33.76 -27.46 -5.78
CA PRO A 20 -32.69 -26.61 -6.28
C PRO A 20 -32.15 -27.16 -7.61
N THR A 21 -32.02 -26.27 -8.59
CA THR A 21 -31.39 -26.54 -9.89
C THR A 21 -29.91 -26.88 -9.69
N PRO A 22 -29.37 -27.93 -10.31
CA PRO A 22 -27.95 -28.25 -10.19
C PRO A 22 -27.09 -27.23 -10.93
N TRP A 23 -26.03 -26.80 -10.26
CA TRP A 23 -24.99 -25.93 -10.83
C TRP A 23 -24.30 -26.67 -11.97
N ARG A 24 -24.37 -26.13 -13.19
CA ARG A 24 -23.55 -26.60 -14.31
C ARG A 24 -22.10 -26.23 -14.03
N HIS A 25 -21.26 -27.24 -13.82
CA HIS A 25 -19.82 -27.12 -13.94
C HIS A 25 -19.48 -26.63 -15.36
N MET A 26 -18.95 -25.41 -15.48
CA MET A 26 -18.21 -25.00 -16.67
C MET A 26 -16.77 -25.50 -16.52
N SER A 27 -16.45 -26.55 -17.26
CA SER A 27 -15.09 -26.98 -17.54
C SER A 27 -14.45 -26.00 -18.52
N PHE A 28 -13.40 -25.30 -18.09
CA PHE A 28 -12.55 -24.52 -18.99
C PHE A 28 -11.50 -25.46 -19.59
N THR A 29 -11.64 -25.78 -20.87
CA THR A 29 -10.60 -26.43 -21.67
C THR A 29 -9.56 -25.40 -22.11
N ARG A 30 -8.30 -25.78 -21.97
CA ARG A 30 -7.07 -25.10 -22.42
C ARG A 30 -6.95 -25.30 -23.95
N GLU A 31 -6.26 -24.36 -24.63
CA GLU A 31 -5.96 -24.29 -26.09
C GLU A 31 -7.03 -23.50 -26.88
N GLU A 32 -6.76 -22.45 -27.67
CA GLU A 32 -5.58 -21.91 -28.36
C GLU A 32 -5.79 -20.39 -28.56
N CYS A 33 -4.77 -19.56 -28.30
CA CYS A 33 -4.66 -18.22 -28.89
C CYS A 33 -3.17 -17.92 -29.05
N LEU A 34 -2.58 -18.54 -30.08
CA LEU A 34 -1.27 -18.16 -30.59
C LEU A 34 -1.44 -16.98 -31.55
N GLY A 35 -0.73 -15.90 -31.25
CA GLY A 35 -0.17 -15.02 -32.27
C GLY A 35 -0.90 -13.72 -32.54
N LEU A 36 -0.61 -12.69 -31.74
CA LEU A 36 -0.09 -11.40 -32.23
C LEU A 36 0.75 -10.79 -31.08
N PRO A 37 2.03 -10.46 -31.27
CA PRO A 37 2.82 -9.83 -30.22
C PRO A 37 2.30 -8.41 -30.01
N LEU A 38 1.55 -8.20 -28.91
CA LEU A 38 1.23 -6.87 -28.43
C LEU A 38 2.53 -6.20 -28.00
N LYS A 39 2.97 -5.24 -28.82
CA LYS A 39 4.12 -4.38 -28.60
C LYS A 39 3.99 -3.78 -27.19
N MET A 40 4.80 -4.27 -26.25
CA MET A 40 5.00 -3.59 -24.98
C MET A 40 5.46 -2.19 -25.32
N SER A 41 4.75 -1.18 -24.83
CA SER A 41 5.10 0.22 -25.00
C SER A 41 6.39 0.48 -24.23
N SER A 42 7.53 0.16 -24.83
CA SER A 42 8.80 0.81 -24.53
C SER A 42 8.65 2.25 -25.02
N GLN A 43 8.16 3.13 -24.15
CA GLN A 43 8.39 4.55 -24.35
C GLN A 43 9.90 4.74 -24.20
N GLU A 44 10.57 4.93 -25.34
CA GLU A 44 11.88 5.55 -25.35
C GLU A 44 11.79 6.88 -24.56
N PRO A 45 12.78 7.21 -23.73
CA PRO A 45 12.77 8.49 -23.03
C PRO A 45 12.74 9.59 -24.08
N SER A 46 11.66 10.36 -24.11
CA SER A 46 11.61 11.58 -24.88
C SER A 46 12.78 12.46 -24.43
N GLU A 47 13.68 12.79 -25.36
CA GLU A 47 14.77 13.75 -25.17
C GLU A 47 14.16 15.14 -24.87
N GLY A 48 13.76 15.33 -23.61
CA GLY A 48 13.40 16.61 -23.03
C GLY A 48 14.66 17.23 -22.47
N SER A 49 15.14 18.26 -23.18
CA SER A 49 16.10 19.30 -22.75
C SER A 49 16.78 19.09 -21.40
N ASN A 50 18.08 18.82 -21.45
CA ASN A 50 19.03 18.99 -20.34
C ASN A 50 18.99 20.44 -19.83
N ALA A 51 18.12 20.71 -18.86
CA ALA A 51 18.29 21.76 -17.89
C ALA A 51 18.55 21.07 -16.57
N PHE A 52 19.71 21.31 -15.95
CA PHE A 52 19.98 20.89 -14.58
C PHE A 52 18.96 21.57 -13.65
N GLY A 53 17.81 20.92 -13.50
CA GLY A 53 16.78 21.35 -12.57
C GLY A 53 17.32 21.33 -11.15
N ARG A 54 16.93 22.32 -10.34
CA ARG A 54 17.21 22.31 -8.91
C ARG A 54 16.76 20.96 -8.33
N PRO A 55 17.55 20.28 -7.48
CA PRO A 55 17.10 19.06 -6.83
C PRO A 55 15.78 19.33 -6.09
N PRO A 56 14.82 18.40 -6.13
CA PRO A 56 13.52 18.60 -5.50
C PRO A 56 13.71 18.92 -4.02
N SER A 57 12.92 19.87 -3.50
CA SER A 57 12.94 20.18 -2.08
C SER A 57 12.17 19.09 -1.34
N ILE A 58 12.88 18.27 -0.55
CA ILE A 58 12.34 17.10 0.14
C ILE A 58 12.45 17.25 1.65
N GLY A 59 11.31 17.12 2.34
CA GLY A 59 11.20 16.97 3.79
C GLY A 59 10.86 15.54 4.22
N LEU A 60 10.78 15.32 5.53
CA LEU A 60 10.33 14.06 6.14
C LEU A 60 9.05 14.32 6.92
N GLU A 61 7.98 13.61 6.58
CA GLU A 61 6.68 13.79 7.21
C GLU A 61 6.61 12.98 8.53
N PRO A 62 6.00 13.53 9.61
CA PRO A 62 5.90 12.86 10.91
C PRO A 62 5.34 11.43 10.91
N PHE A 63 4.41 11.09 10.02
CA PHE A 63 3.90 9.73 9.81
C PHE A 63 5.02 8.74 9.48
N CYS A 64 6.08 9.18 8.80
CA CYS A 64 7.24 8.36 8.45
C CYS A 64 8.20 8.15 9.64
N PHE A 65 8.10 8.95 10.71
CA PHE A 65 9.03 8.88 11.86
C PHE A 65 9.01 7.51 12.55
N ARG A 66 7.87 6.81 12.52
CA ARG A 66 7.72 5.45 13.06
C ARG A 66 8.72 4.45 12.46
N GLN A 67 9.15 4.66 11.21
CA GLN A 67 10.15 3.78 10.58
C GLN A 67 11.57 3.92 11.18
N PHE A 68 11.80 5.00 11.93
CA PHE A 68 13.07 5.30 12.60
C PHE A 68 12.96 5.04 14.11
N ASP A 69 11.81 5.40 14.69
CA ASP A 69 11.67 5.49 16.15
C ASP A 69 10.99 4.27 16.78
N ASP A 70 10.17 3.52 16.03
CA ASP A 70 9.45 2.37 16.55
C ASP A 70 10.23 1.07 16.22
N PRO A 71 10.86 0.41 17.23
CA PRO A 71 11.60 -0.82 17.01
C PRO A 71 10.68 -1.98 16.57
N LYS A 72 9.37 -1.88 16.82
CA LYS A 72 8.35 -2.85 16.43
C LYS A 72 7.60 -2.43 15.16
N TYR A 73 8.06 -1.40 14.44
CA TYR A 73 7.40 -0.93 13.23
C TYR A 73 7.21 -2.09 12.24
N PRO A 74 5.98 -2.34 11.78
CA PRO A 74 5.70 -3.38 10.82
C PRO A 74 6.14 -2.94 9.41
N GLY A 75 7.22 -3.53 8.89
CA GLY A 75 7.76 -3.21 7.58
C GLY A 75 9.23 -2.76 7.64
N THR A 76 9.61 -1.84 6.74
CA THR A 76 10.98 -1.35 6.67
C THR A 76 11.31 -0.48 7.88
N ARG A 77 12.34 -0.88 8.62
CA ARG A 77 12.96 -0.08 9.68
C ARG A 77 14.27 0.52 9.17
N ILE A 78 14.47 1.80 9.46
CA ILE A 78 15.66 2.55 9.06
C ILE A 78 16.61 2.64 10.25
N PRO A 79 17.78 1.97 10.21
CA PRO A 79 18.72 1.94 11.33
C PRO A 79 19.61 3.19 11.36
N LEU A 80 19.02 4.37 11.29
CA LEU A 80 19.68 5.67 11.37
C LEU A 80 18.78 6.65 12.13
N ASP A 81 19.34 7.74 12.63
CA ASP A 81 18.52 8.86 13.09
C ASP A 81 17.97 9.67 11.89
N LYS A 82 16.83 10.33 12.09
CA LYS A 82 16.14 11.09 11.04
C LYS A 82 17.01 12.22 10.46
N ILE A 83 17.81 12.90 11.28
CA ILE A 83 18.64 14.03 10.85
C ILE A 83 19.80 13.52 9.98
N GLY A 84 20.49 12.47 10.45
CA GLY A 84 21.54 11.78 9.71
C GLY A 84 21.03 11.25 8.36
N PHE A 85 19.87 10.57 8.35
CA PHE A 85 19.25 10.07 7.13
C PHE A 85 18.95 11.18 6.11
N MET A 86 18.30 12.27 6.55
CA MET A 86 17.95 13.37 5.65
C MET A 86 19.18 14.12 5.13
N LYS A 87 20.21 14.27 5.97
CA LYS A 87 21.48 14.88 5.57
C LYS A 87 22.17 14.07 4.45
N GLU A 88 22.27 12.76 4.63
CA GLU A 88 22.89 11.86 3.65
C GLU A 88 22.07 11.81 2.36
N LEU A 89 20.75 11.70 2.48
CA LEU A 89 19.84 11.77 1.33
C LEU A 89 20.05 13.05 0.51
N HIS A 90 20.09 14.21 1.16
CA HIS A 90 20.30 15.48 0.45
C HIS A 90 21.68 15.56 -0.21
N GLU A 91 22.70 14.92 0.35
CA GLU A 91 24.01 14.80 -0.30
C GLU A 91 23.92 13.95 -1.58
N ILE A 92 23.30 12.77 -1.49
CA ILE A 92 23.07 11.88 -2.64
C ILE A 92 22.29 12.62 -3.75
N LEU A 93 21.22 13.34 -3.39
CA LEU A 93 20.40 14.07 -4.36
C LEU A 93 21.13 15.26 -5.00
N ARG A 94 22.19 15.80 -4.39
CA ARG A 94 23.03 16.85 -4.98
C ARG A 94 24.03 16.30 -6.00
N GLN A 95 24.47 15.05 -5.85
CA GLN A 95 25.53 14.48 -6.68
C GLN A 95 25.08 14.22 -8.12
N LYS A 96 23.83 13.81 -8.32
CA LYS A 96 23.26 13.56 -9.65
C LYS A 96 21.75 13.76 -9.68
N PRO A 97 21.15 14.02 -10.85
CA PRO A 97 19.70 14.02 -11.00
C PRO A 97 19.11 12.66 -10.65
N HIS A 98 18.03 12.67 -9.87
CA HIS A 98 17.21 11.50 -9.60
C HIS A 98 15.78 11.78 -10.09
N PRO A 99 15.22 10.95 -10.98
CA PRO A 99 13.89 11.20 -11.52
C PRO A 99 12.82 11.05 -10.43
N LEU A 100 11.88 12.00 -10.40
CA LEU A 100 10.62 11.83 -9.68
C LEU A 100 9.72 10.93 -10.51
N VAL A 101 9.66 9.65 -10.16
CA VAL A 101 8.82 8.67 -10.85
C VAL A 101 7.38 8.84 -10.38
N ASP A 102 6.43 8.80 -11.31
CA ASP A 102 5.00 8.90 -11.00
C ASP A 102 4.55 7.71 -10.13
N GLY A 103 3.89 8.02 -9.02
CA GLY A 103 3.19 7.02 -8.21
C GLY A 103 1.74 6.85 -8.64
N TYR A 104 0.92 6.31 -7.74
CA TYR A 104 -0.47 5.96 -8.02
C TYR A 104 -1.43 7.15 -8.23
N ALA A 105 -0.99 8.38 -7.94
CA ALA A 105 -1.75 9.61 -8.06
C ALA A 105 -0.82 10.81 -8.38
N PRO A 106 -1.32 11.94 -8.92
CA PRO A 106 -0.48 13.07 -9.30
C PRO A 106 0.36 13.67 -8.15
N PHE A 107 -0.16 13.62 -6.93
CA PHE A 107 0.52 14.09 -5.72
C PHE A 107 1.51 13.06 -5.13
N CYS A 108 1.61 11.86 -5.70
CA CYS A 108 2.48 10.79 -5.21
C CYS A 108 3.63 10.60 -6.19
N LYS A 109 4.87 10.68 -5.70
CA LYS A 109 6.09 10.42 -6.47
C LYS A 109 6.98 9.42 -5.75
N HIS A 110 7.90 8.84 -6.48
CA HIS A 110 8.92 7.94 -5.96
C HIS A 110 10.30 8.43 -6.35
N ILE A 111 11.25 8.27 -5.44
CA ILE A 111 12.68 8.31 -5.75
C ILE A 111 13.29 6.99 -5.31
N PHE A 112 13.96 6.32 -6.24
CA PHE A 112 14.70 5.09 -5.98
C PHE A 112 16.20 5.42 -5.86
N ILE A 113 16.80 5.07 -4.73
CA ILE A 113 18.23 5.25 -4.48
C ILE A 113 18.84 3.94 -3.98
N GLU A 114 20.15 3.78 -4.16
CA GLU A 114 20.89 2.72 -3.49
C GLU A 114 20.73 2.86 -1.97
N ASN A 115 20.56 1.73 -1.30
CA ASN A 115 20.38 1.70 0.14
C ASN A 115 21.69 2.06 0.84
N PHE A 116 21.85 3.34 1.20
CA PHE A 116 23.00 3.82 1.96
C PHE A 116 22.94 3.47 3.47
N THR A 117 21.95 2.68 3.88
CA THR A 117 21.72 2.25 5.27
C THR A 117 21.88 0.73 5.40
N GLU A 118 21.70 0.21 6.62
CA GLU A 118 21.58 -1.23 6.89
C GLU A 118 20.11 -1.72 6.90
N ALA A 119 19.18 -0.93 6.35
CA ALA A 119 17.78 -1.32 6.25
C ALA A 119 17.64 -2.63 5.46
N LYS A 120 16.88 -3.57 6.03
CA LYS A 120 16.65 -4.89 5.47
C LYS A 120 15.34 -4.94 4.68
N VAL A 121 15.24 -5.89 3.76
CA VAL A 121 13.94 -6.23 3.16
C VAL A 121 12.94 -6.60 4.26
N SER A 122 11.69 -6.19 4.11
CA SER A 122 10.64 -6.39 5.13
C SER A 122 9.50 -7.30 4.68
N THR A 123 9.66 -7.92 3.51
CA THR A 123 8.72 -8.87 2.92
C THR A 123 9.46 -10.11 2.47
N LEU A 124 8.88 -11.28 2.73
CA LEU A 124 9.39 -12.56 2.24
C LEU A 124 8.35 -13.25 1.34
N PRO A 125 8.79 -14.06 0.36
CA PRO A 125 7.91 -14.97 -0.35
C PRO A 125 7.24 -15.95 0.62
N ILE A 126 5.99 -16.29 0.36
CA ILE A 126 5.28 -17.36 1.07
C ILE A 126 5.71 -18.69 0.45
N THR A 127 6.16 -19.61 1.30
CA THR A 127 6.62 -20.95 0.94
C THR A 127 5.87 -22.00 1.76
N GLU A 128 5.94 -23.26 1.35
CA GLU A 128 5.35 -24.37 2.11
C GLU A 128 5.93 -24.48 3.53
N GLU A 129 7.18 -24.05 3.73
CA GLU A 129 7.84 -24.06 5.03
C GLU A 129 7.33 -22.94 5.95
N ASN A 130 7.12 -21.73 5.42
CA ASN A 130 6.76 -20.58 6.25
C ASN A 130 5.26 -20.33 6.37
N ILE A 131 4.42 -20.92 5.51
CA ILE A 131 2.97 -20.63 5.47
C ILE A 131 2.26 -20.92 6.80
N LEU A 132 2.67 -21.97 7.51
CA LEU A 132 2.10 -22.36 8.81
C LEU A 132 2.50 -21.40 9.96
N HIS A 133 3.51 -20.56 9.73
CA HIS A 133 4.00 -19.57 10.69
C HIS A 133 3.34 -18.20 10.52
N ILE A 134 2.59 -17.98 9.43
CA ILE A 134 1.89 -16.73 9.21
C ILE A 134 0.86 -16.51 10.32
N ARG A 135 0.95 -15.36 10.98
CA ARG A 135 0.00 -14.86 11.97
C ARG A 135 -0.98 -13.91 11.32
N THR A 136 -2.13 -13.73 11.96
CA THR A 136 -3.15 -12.78 11.53
C THR A 136 -3.72 -12.05 12.73
N GLY A 137 -4.12 -10.79 12.54
CA GLY A 137 -4.72 -9.97 13.58
C GLY A 137 -5.25 -8.66 13.02
N TYR A 138 -6.02 -7.94 13.83
CA TYR A 138 -6.49 -6.59 13.50
C TYR A 138 -5.49 -5.58 14.03
N LEU A 139 -4.79 -4.90 13.12
CA LEU A 139 -3.72 -3.95 13.43
C LEU A 139 -4.05 -2.57 12.87
N ALA A 140 -3.82 -1.53 13.66
CA ALA A 140 -3.87 -0.15 13.20
C ALA A 140 -2.44 0.35 12.95
N ARG A 141 -2.25 1.22 11.95
CA ARG A 141 -0.93 1.83 11.69
C ARG A 141 -0.58 2.89 12.74
N ARG A 142 -1.60 3.57 13.27
CA ARG A 142 -1.52 4.59 14.30
C ARG A 142 -2.85 4.62 15.09
N PRO A 143 -2.88 5.19 16.30
CA PRO A 143 -4.07 5.17 17.17
C PRO A 143 -5.33 5.77 16.56
N GLU A 144 -5.18 6.71 15.62
CA GLU A 144 -6.28 7.44 15.00
C GLU A 144 -6.96 6.66 13.86
N GLU A 145 -6.39 5.54 13.41
CA GLU A 145 -6.94 4.74 12.31
C GLU A 145 -7.66 3.48 12.81
N LEU A 146 -8.72 3.10 12.11
CA LEU A 146 -9.37 1.81 12.34
C LEU A 146 -8.39 0.65 12.12
N PRO A 147 -8.39 -0.36 13.01
CA PRO A 147 -7.57 -1.55 12.84
C PRO A 147 -8.13 -2.40 11.70
N VAL A 148 -7.23 -2.97 10.90
CA VAL A 148 -7.57 -3.77 9.72
C VAL A 148 -6.94 -5.15 9.81
N LEU A 149 -7.59 -6.15 9.19
CA LEU A 149 -7.05 -7.49 9.11
C LEU A 149 -5.68 -7.45 8.40
N SER A 150 -4.66 -7.88 9.12
CA SER A 150 -3.27 -7.93 8.69
C SER A 150 -2.74 -9.35 8.90
N ARG A 151 -1.71 -9.70 8.12
CA ARG A 151 -0.99 -10.96 8.25
C ARG A 151 0.51 -10.74 8.18
N TRP A 152 1.28 -11.51 8.93
CA TRP A 152 2.72 -11.35 9.01
C TRP A 152 3.43 -12.64 9.39
N LEU A 153 4.72 -12.73 9.06
CA LEU A 153 5.63 -13.68 9.69
C LEU A 153 6.28 -13.04 10.92
N PRO A 154 6.35 -13.72 12.07
CA PRO A 154 7.12 -13.24 13.21
C PRO A 154 8.62 -13.22 12.90
N ALA A 155 9.28 -12.11 13.21
CA ALA A 155 10.69 -11.91 12.92
C ALA A 155 11.58 -12.95 13.58
N SER A 156 11.26 -13.40 14.81
CA SER A 156 12.01 -14.44 15.52
C SER A 156 12.18 -15.75 14.74
N LEU A 157 11.31 -16.04 13.78
CA LEU A 157 11.33 -17.27 12.99
C LEU A 157 12.10 -17.15 11.67
N VAL A 158 12.36 -15.92 11.20
CA VAL A 158 12.89 -15.67 9.85
C VAL A 158 13.96 -14.57 9.80
N GLN A 159 14.50 -14.17 10.96
CA GLN A 159 15.44 -13.04 11.06
C GLN A 159 16.73 -13.25 10.24
N ASP A 160 17.16 -14.49 10.11
CA ASP A 160 18.32 -14.92 9.32
C ASP A 160 18.11 -14.77 7.81
N GLN A 161 16.86 -14.79 7.35
CA GLN A 161 16.48 -14.56 5.95
C GLN A 161 16.38 -13.06 5.60
N LEU A 162 16.32 -12.18 6.60
CA LEU A 162 16.26 -10.74 6.37
C LEU A 162 17.64 -10.18 6.06
N VAL A 163 17.89 -9.95 4.78
CA VAL A 163 19.13 -9.36 4.25
C VAL A 163 18.98 -7.86 4.00
N ARG A 164 20.12 -7.15 4.00
CA ARG A 164 20.17 -5.74 3.61
C ARG A 164 19.63 -5.58 2.19
N ALA A 165 18.68 -4.67 2.01
CA ALA A 165 18.08 -4.39 0.71
C ALA A 165 19.04 -3.64 -0.20
N LYS A 166 18.91 -3.80 -1.52
CA LYS A 166 19.72 -3.03 -2.50
C LYS A 166 19.31 -1.57 -2.63
N TYR A 167 18.02 -1.28 -2.54
CA TYR A 167 17.45 0.05 -2.81
C TYR A 167 16.53 0.52 -1.68
N LEU A 168 16.34 1.83 -1.62
CA LEU A 168 15.26 2.49 -0.91
C LEU A 168 14.32 3.15 -1.93
N ASP A 169 13.05 2.75 -1.89
CA ASP A 169 11.95 3.47 -2.54
C ASP A 169 11.41 4.52 -1.55
N LEU A 170 11.69 5.79 -1.86
CA LEU A 170 11.21 6.95 -1.11
C LEU A 170 9.87 7.38 -1.69
N ILE A 171 8.79 7.13 -0.95
CA ILE A 171 7.43 7.50 -1.36
C ILE A 171 7.18 8.92 -0.89
N LEU A 172 6.94 9.81 -1.85
CA LEU A 172 6.81 11.25 -1.65
C LEU A 172 5.39 11.70 -1.89
N TYR A 173 4.83 12.47 -0.97
CA TYR A 173 3.60 13.24 -1.21
C TYR A 173 3.90 14.72 -1.38
N SER A 174 3.11 15.41 -2.22
CA SER A 174 3.20 16.86 -2.33
C SER A 174 2.73 17.53 -1.03
N ARG A 175 3.28 18.70 -0.72
CA ARG A 175 2.87 19.48 0.47
C ARG A 175 1.37 19.78 0.51
N GLU A 176 0.73 19.95 -0.64
CA GLU A 176 -0.71 20.19 -0.75
C GLU A 176 -1.50 18.95 -0.31
N GLN A 177 -1.06 17.75 -0.70
CA GLN A 177 -1.69 16.52 -0.22
C GLN A 177 -1.48 16.31 1.28
N ILE A 178 -0.29 16.63 1.81
CA ILE A 178 -0.04 16.57 3.26
C ILE A 178 -0.99 17.49 4.03
N ALA A 179 -1.16 18.75 3.56
CA ALA A 179 -2.09 19.69 4.18
C ALA A 179 -3.54 19.16 4.16
N LYS A 180 -3.96 18.60 3.03
CA LYS A 180 -5.30 18.03 2.85
C LYS A 180 -5.57 16.84 3.76
N GLU A 181 -4.66 15.87 3.85
CA GLU A 181 -4.82 14.69 4.72
C GLU A 181 -4.84 15.09 6.21
N ASN A 182 -3.95 16.00 6.61
CA ASN A 182 -3.90 16.50 7.98
C ASN A 182 -5.20 17.23 8.36
N ALA A 183 -5.75 18.06 7.48
CA ALA A 183 -7.02 18.74 7.69
C ALA A 183 -8.18 17.75 7.84
N ALA A 184 -8.25 16.74 6.99
CA ALA A 184 -9.29 15.71 7.04
C ALA A 184 -9.25 14.90 8.35
N MET A 185 -8.08 14.41 8.75
CA MET A 185 -7.90 13.62 9.97
C MET A 185 -8.18 14.40 11.25
N THR A 186 -7.70 15.65 11.31
CA THR A 186 -7.83 16.50 12.51
C THR A 186 -9.12 17.32 12.53
N LYS A 187 -9.95 17.19 11.48
CA LYS A 187 -11.16 17.99 11.25
C LYS A 187 -10.88 19.50 11.36
N SER A 188 -9.74 19.93 10.83
CA SER A 188 -9.26 21.30 10.85
C SER A 188 -9.33 21.94 9.46
N VAL A 189 -8.98 23.23 9.37
CA VAL A 189 -8.93 23.95 8.10
C VAL A 189 -7.65 23.57 7.35
N GLU A 190 -7.79 23.27 6.06
CA GLU A 190 -6.64 23.04 5.18
C GLU A 190 -5.75 24.28 5.10
N ALA A 191 -4.48 24.12 5.46
CA ALA A 191 -3.48 25.18 5.43
C ALA A 191 -2.20 24.66 4.79
N VAL A 192 -1.87 25.20 3.62
CA VAL A 192 -0.63 24.89 2.91
C VAL A 192 0.44 25.90 3.32
N ASP A 193 1.46 25.44 4.05
CA ASP A 193 2.64 26.25 4.35
C ASP A 193 3.62 26.20 3.17
N THR A 194 3.64 27.27 2.38
CA THR A 194 4.51 27.35 1.20
C THR A 194 5.99 27.55 1.52
N SER A 195 6.35 27.78 2.79
CA SER A 195 7.75 27.83 3.24
C SER A 195 8.37 26.44 3.43
N GLN A 196 7.53 25.41 3.50
CA GLN A 196 7.93 24.02 3.60
C GLN A 196 8.43 23.44 2.27
N PRO A 197 9.15 22.31 2.31
CA PRO A 197 9.49 21.53 1.11
C PRO A 197 8.29 21.23 0.21
N GLU A 198 8.55 21.10 -1.09
CA GLU A 198 7.52 20.77 -2.08
C GLU A 198 7.03 19.32 -1.95
N TRP A 199 7.94 18.43 -1.56
CA TRP A 199 7.71 17.00 -1.42
C TRP A 199 8.10 16.53 -0.02
N PHE A 200 7.38 15.55 0.49
CA PHE A 200 7.62 14.96 1.78
C PHE A 200 7.65 13.44 1.69
N ILE A 201 8.68 12.83 2.29
CA ILE A 201 8.73 11.38 2.46
C ILE A 201 7.66 10.99 3.48
N VAL A 202 6.67 10.21 3.00
CA VAL A 202 5.59 9.65 3.83
C VAL A 202 5.83 8.18 4.18
N ALA A 203 6.65 7.49 3.38
CA ALA A 203 7.07 6.12 3.64
C ALA A 203 8.37 5.80 2.90
N ILE A 204 9.14 4.87 3.46
CA ILE A 204 10.37 4.34 2.87
C ILE A 204 10.23 2.83 2.77
N LYS A 205 10.41 2.25 1.57
CA LYS A 205 10.50 0.78 1.42
C LYS A 205 11.93 0.37 1.10
N ALA A 206 12.49 -0.47 1.93
CA ALA A 206 13.74 -1.18 1.64
C ALA A 206 13.40 -2.43 0.82
N GLN A 207 13.92 -2.48 -0.40
CA GLN A 207 13.60 -3.51 -1.39
C GLN A 207 14.76 -3.75 -2.35
N ASP A 208 14.73 -4.89 -3.05
CA ASP A 208 15.79 -5.26 -4.00
C ASP A 208 15.54 -4.80 -5.44
N GLU A 209 14.36 -4.22 -5.68
CA GLU A 209 13.94 -3.74 -6.99
C GLU A 209 14.03 -2.21 -7.10
N PRO A 210 14.49 -1.65 -8.23
CA PRO A 210 14.56 -0.20 -8.45
C PRO A 210 13.26 0.38 -9.04
N PHE A 211 12.10 -0.21 -8.71
CA PHE A 211 10.78 0.22 -9.18
C PHE A 211 9.71 -0.02 -8.11
N GLU A 212 8.54 0.61 -8.22
CA GLU A 212 7.48 0.51 -7.22
C GLU A 212 6.94 -0.94 -7.11
N LEU A 213 7.10 -1.55 -5.94
CA LEU A 213 6.40 -2.79 -5.60
C LEU A 213 4.95 -2.48 -5.17
N PRO A 214 3.95 -3.27 -5.60
CA PRO A 214 2.55 -2.99 -5.31
C PRO A 214 2.29 -2.79 -3.82
N MET A 215 1.55 -1.73 -3.46
CA MET A 215 1.09 -1.54 -2.08
C MET A 215 0.16 -2.69 -1.65
N ASN A 216 0.08 -2.97 -0.34
CA ASN A 216 -0.82 -4.00 0.22
C ASN A 216 -2.28 -3.70 -0.18
N PRO A 217 -3.13 -4.72 -0.52
CA PRO A 217 -4.50 -4.47 -0.95
C PRO A 217 -5.32 -3.59 0.00
N ILE A 218 -5.10 -3.73 1.32
CA ILE A 218 -5.79 -2.91 2.32
C ILE A 218 -5.41 -1.43 2.24
N THR A 219 -4.19 -1.10 1.80
CA THR A 219 -3.77 0.29 1.58
C THR A 219 -4.56 0.89 0.42
N ILE A 220 -4.80 0.15 -0.67
CA ILE A 220 -5.63 0.62 -1.79
C ILE A 220 -7.06 0.88 -1.33
N MET A 221 -7.63 -0.03 -0.52
CA MET A 221 -8.99 0.13 0.02
C MET A 221 -9.09 1.34 0.95
N ARG A 222 -8.17 1.47 1.91
CA ARG A 222 -8.14 2.58 2.86
C ARG A 222 -7.90 3.91 2.16
N ASN A 223 -7.12 3.96 1.08
CA ASN A 223 -6.91 5.19 0.32
C ASN A 223 -8.20 5.81 -0.22
N ALA A 224 -9.28 5.05 -0.38
CA ALA A 224 -10.59 5.60 -0.73
C ALA A 224 -11.31 6.32 0.42
N LEU A 225 -10.86 6.14 1.66
CA LEU A 225 -11.45 6.68 2.89
C LEU A 225 -10.51 7.74 3.50
N ILE A 226 -10.61 8.98 3.03
CA ILE A 226 -9.71 10.07 3.48
C ILE A 226 -9.79 10.34 5.00
N GLU A 227 -10.98 10.21 5.58
CA GLU A 227 -11.21 10.43 7.01
C GLU A 227 -10.59 9.31 7.88
N GLU A 228 -10.27 8.16 7.28
CA GLU A 228 -9.71 6.98 7.96
C GLU A 228 -8.20 6.79 7.63
N GLY A 229 -7.50 7.90 7.38
CA GLY A 229 -6.06 7.91 7.08
C GLY A 229 -5.69 7.45 5.67
N GLY A 230 -6.64 7.48 4.75
CA GLY A 230 -6.42 7.32 3.31
C GLY A 230 -6.12 8.65 2.61
N SER A 231 -5.73 8.57 1.34
CA SER A 231 -5.45 9.76 0.52
C SER A 231 -6.65 10.37 -0.20
N GLY A 232 -7.81 9.72 -0.12
CA GLY A 232 -9.04 10.10 -0.84
C GLY A 232 -9.08 9.69 -2.32
N VAL A 233 -8.18 8.80 -2.75
CA VAL A 233 -8.14 8.30 -4.13
C VAL A 233 -9.05 7.10 -4.30
N SER A 234 -9.92 7.15 -5.32
CA SER A 234 -10.82 6.05 -5.66
C SER A 234 -10.06 4.77 -6.06
N ILE A 235 -10.65 3.61 -5.76
CA ILE A 235 -10.02 2.31 -6.03
C ILE A 235 -9.83 2.10 -7.54
N ASN A 236 -8.58 1.94 -7.97
CA ASN A 236 -8.25 1.42 -9.29
C ASN A 236 -8.25 -0.12 -9.25
N ARG A 237 -9.22 -0.75 -9.94
CA ARG A 237 -9.40 -2.21 -9.93
C ARG A 237 -8.22 -2.99 -10.50
N GLN A 238 -7.53 -2.46 -11.52
CA GLN A 238 -6.38 -3.14 -12.11
C GLN A 238 -5.17 -3.08 -11.17
N ALA A 239 -4.93 -1.92 -10.53
CA ALA A 239 -3.89 -1.79 -9.51
C ALA A 239 -4.18 -2.70 -8.31
N TYR A 240 -5.44 -2.79 -7.88
CA TYR A 240 -5.88 -3.71 -6.84
C TYR A 240 -5.61 -5.17 -7.22
N ALA A 241 -5.93 -5.59 -8.45
CA ALA A 241 -5.67 -6.95 -8.91
C ALA A 241 -4.16 -7.29 -8.91
N ARG A 242 -3.28 -6.38 -9.38
CA ARG A 242 -1.82 -6.56 -9.32
C ARG A 242 -1.30 -6.65 -7.88
N SER A 243 -1.86 -5.83 -6.99
CA SER A 243 -1.58 -5.88 -5.57
C SER A 243 -1.95 -7.25 -4.99
N VAL A 244 -3.15 -7.76 -5.25
CA VAL A 244 -3.56 -9.10 -4.79
C VAL A 244 -2.66 -10.20 -5.35
N GLU A 245 -2.28 -10.13 -6.63
CA GLU A 245 -1.37 -11.12 -7.23
C GLU A 245 -0.02 -11.16 -6.49
N TYR A 246 0.60 -10.00 -6.28
CA TYR A 246 1.88 -9.93 -5.55
C TYR A 246 1.72 -10.38 -4.10
N TRP A 247 0.76 -9.80 -3.38
CA TRP A 247 0.58 -10.05 -1.96
C TRP A 247 0.01 -11.41 -1.65
N SER A 248 -0.60 -12.13 -2.59
CA SER A 248 -1.00 -13.54 -2.41
C SER A 248 0.20 -14.48 -2.20
N LYS A 249 1.38 -14.08 -2.71
CA LYS A 249 2.63 -14.85 -2.69
C LYS A 249 3.69 -14.26 -1.75
N HIS A 250 3.41 -13.13 -1.10
CA HIS A 250 4.35 -12.45 -0.21
C HIS A 250 3.67 -12.10 1.12
N VAL A 251 4.48 -12.01 2.17
CA VAL A 251 4.03 -11.66 3.51
C VAL A 251 5.03 -10.72 4.15
N VAL A 252 4.53 -9.72 4.89
CA VAL A 252 5.39 -8.82 5.66
C VAL A 252 5.98 -9.55 6.86
N VAL A 253 7.16 -9.13 7.29
CA VAL A 253 7.76 -9.58 8.55
C VAL A 253 7.53 -8.51 9.61
N GLN A 254 7.15 -8.92 10.82
CA GLN A 254 6.94 -8.02 11.95
C GLN A 254 7.64 -8.59 13.19
N GLU A 255 8.11 -7.72 14.07
CA GLU A 255 8.62 -8.17 15.38
C GLU A 255 7.53 -8.91 16.14
N ASP A 256 7.95 -9.88 16.93
CA ASP A 256 7.08 -10.59 17.85
C ASP A 256 6.48 -9.57 18.85
N SER A 257 5.15 -9.48 18.86
CA SER A 257 4.42 -8.86 19.96
C SER A 257 4.58 -9.76 21.19
N GLU A 258 4.97 -9.19 22.34
CA GLU A 258 4.84 -9.91 23.61
C GLU A 258 3.37 -10.32 23.78
N CYS A 259 3.14 -11.61 23.97
CA CYS A 259 1.81 -12.16 24.27
C CYS A 259 1.25 -11.60 25.57
#